data_AF-A0A1M5H608-F1
#
_entry.id   AF-A0A1M5H608-F1
#
_cell.length_a   1.000
_cell.length_b   1.000
_cell.length_c   1.000
_cell.angle_alpha   90.00
_cell.angle_beta   90.00
_cell.angle_gamma   90.00
#
_symmetry.space_group_name_H-M   'P 1'
#
loop_
_entity.id
_entity.type
_entity.pdbx_description
1 polymer ?
#
loop_
_entity_poly.entity_id
_entity_poly.type
_entity_poly.pdbx_seq_one_letter_code
_entity_poly.pdbx_strand_id
1 'polypeptide(L)'
;MNREKAIQIRKLDQLTLADYSSLGNTGYCSDAVYDLSKQGDPQHFSISFALRRLEQPYQKYWSASAEDLEDYNLTIVQGHSFGAYLDEQLVGLLIAEERTWNNSLWIEYLEVNAMFQGLGFGAALIKQVVAHARTDQFRLVMLETQNTNVPAIRFYKKQGFVVDGVQLSLYHEQPGEQAVFMVYHL
;
A
#
# COMPACT_ATOMS: atom_id res chain seq x y z
N MET A 1 -15.31 28.06 16.48
CA MET A 1 -14.85 26.91 17.29
C MET A 1 -14.69 25.72 16.36
N ASN A 2 -13.58 25.68 15.60
CA ASN A 2 -13.25 24.55 14.73
C ASN A 2 -12.58 23.50 15.62
N ARG A 3 -13.30 22.45 16.01
CA ARG A 3 -12.62 21.24 16.48
C ARG A 3 -11.99 20.63 15.24
N GLU A 4 -10.67 20.76 15.09
CA GLU A 4 -9.91 19.86 14.24
C GLU A 4 -10.27 18.45 14.69
N LYS A 5 -11.03 17.72 13.87
CA LYS A 5 -11.36 16.33 14.17
C LYS A 5 -10.05 15.56 14.06
N ALA A 6 -9.55 15.10 15.20
CA ALA A 6 -8.31 14.35 15.27
C ALA A 6 -8.47 13.03 14.49
N ILE A 7 -7.48 12.74 13.64
CA ILE A 7 -7.37 11.43 12.97
C ILE A 7 -7.22 10.37 14.06
N GLN A 8 -8.11 9.38 14.09
CA GLN A 8 -8.03 8.28 15.04
C GLN A 8 -7.58 7.02 14.31
N ILE A 9 -6.42 6.48 14.71
CA ILE A 9 -5.94 5.18 14.23
C ILE A 9 -6.20 4.16 15.32
N ARG A 10 -6.85 3.05 14.95
CA ARG A 10 -7.17 1.94 15.85
C ARG A 10 -6.76 0.63 15.20
N LYS A 11 -6.50 -0.38 16.02
CA LYS A 11 -6.31 -1.75 15.52
C LYS A 11 -7.60 -2.17 14.82
N LEU A 12 -7.45 -2.80 13.65
CA LEU A 12 -8.56 -3.36 12.91
C LEU A 12 -8.70 -4.82 13.36
N ASP A 13 -9.85 -5.20 13.90
CA ASP A 13 -10.10 -6.57 14.35
C ASP A 13 -10.84 -7.40 13.28
N GLN A 14 -11.65 -6.73 12.47
CA GLN A 14 -12.39 -7.32 11.35
C GLN A 14 -12.67 -6.23 10.30
N LEU A 15 -12.75 -6.65 9.04
CA LEU A 15 -13.22 -5.83 7.92
C LEU A 15 -14.54 -6.39 7.41
N THR A 16 -15.63 -5.63 7.57
CA THR A 16 -16.95 -5.99 7.03
C THR A 16 -17.16 -5.42 5.62
N LEU A 17 -18.17 -5.93 4.90
CA LEU A 17 -18.56 -5.37 3.60
C LEU A 17 -19.02 -3.91 3.72
N ALA A 18 -19.68 -3.53 4.83
CA ALA A 18 -20.10 -2.16 5.08
C ALA A 18 -18.90 -1.23 5.27
N ASP A 19 -17.89 -1.69 6.02
CA ASP A 19 -16.63 -0.98 6.21
C ASP A 19 -15.90 -0.79 4.88
N TYR A 20 -15.74 -1.86 4.09
CA TYR A 20 -15.10 -1.77 2.78
C TYR A 20 -15.86 -0.82 1.84
N SER A 21 -17.19 -0.91 1.81
CA SER A 21 -18.04 -0.02 0.99
C SER A 21 -17.91 1.45 1.40
N SER A 22 -17.63 1.74 2.67
CA SER A 22 -17.43 3.10 3.17
C SER A 22 -16.15 3.77 2.65
N LEU A 23 -15.21 2.98 2.10
CA LEU A 23 -14.02 3.50 1.42
C LEU A 23 -14.35 4.14 0.07
N GLY A 24 -15.54 3.85 -0.48
CA GLY A 24 -15.96 4.31 -1.79
C GLY A 24 -15.27 3.54 -2.92
N ASN A 25 -15.06 4.19 -4.06
CA ASN A 25 -14.38 3.58 -5.19
C ASN A 25 -12.89 3.42 -4.90
N THR A 26 -12.42 2.18 -4.82
CA THR A 26 -11.02 1.83 -4.60
C THR A 26 -10.26 1.79 -5.92
N GLY A 27 -9.08 2.40 -5.95
CA GLY A 27 -8.35 2.60 -7.20
C GLY A 27 -7.31 3.71 -7.14
N TYR A 28 -6.66 3.94 -8.28
CA TYR A 28 -5.79 5.10 -8.44
C TYR A 28 -5.83 5.65 -9.87
N CYS A 29 -5.44 6.91 -9.98
CA CYS A 29 -5.20 7.60 -11.23
C CYS A 29 -3.75 8.08 -11.26
N SER A 30 -3.04 7.83 -12.35
CA SER A 30 -1.65 8.24 -12.52
C SER A 30 -1.43 8.96 -13.85
N ASP A 31 -0.76 10.11 -13.81
CA ASP A 31 -0.35 10.89 -14.98
C ASP A 31 1.04 10.48 -15.51
N ALA A 32 1.63 9.44 -14.91
CA ALA A 32 2.96 8.95 -15.23
C ALA A 32 3.08 7.45 -14.92
N VAL A 33 4.13 6.84 -15.43
CA VAL A 33 4.54 5.47 -15.12
C VAL A 33 6.06 5.43 -14.95
N TYR A 34 6.57 4.51 -14.14
CA TYR A 34 7.97 4.12 -14.26
C TYR A 34 8.09 3.01 -15.30
N ASP A 35 8.76 3.29 -16.41
CA ASP A 35 9.17 2.25 -17.35
C ASP A 35 10.35 1.49 -16.74
N LEU A 36 10.19 0.18 -16.58
CA LEU A 36 11.25 -0.71 -16.13
C LEU A 36 11.91 -1.35 -17.34
N SER A 37 13.23 -1.20 -17.45
CA SER A 37 14.03 -1.87 -18.47
C SER A 37 15.11 -2.71 -17.83
N LYS A 38 15.21 -3.97 -18.26
CA LYS A 38 16.32 -4.86 -17.93
C LYS A 38 17.30 -4.85 -19.09
N GLN A 39 18.57 -4.62 -18.78
CA GLN A 39 19.66 -4.66 -19.76
C GLN A 39 20.86 -5.36 -19.16
N GLY A 40 21.74 -5.88 -20.03
CA GLY A 40 22.98 -6.52 -19.65
C GLY A 40 23.14 -7.92 -20.24
N ASP A 41 24.08 -8.66 -19.68
CA ASP A 41 24.48 -10.00 -20.06
C ASP A 41 24.33 -10.98 -18.87
N PRO A 42 24.64 -12.29 -19.03
CA PRO A 42 24.51 -13.25 -17.95
C PRO A 42 25.37 -12.99 -16.70
N GLN A 43 26.44 -12.20 -16.81
CA GLN A 43 27.35 -11.85 -15.71
C GLN A 43 27.02 -10.48 -15.09
N HIS A 44 26.52 -9.53 -15.89
CA HIS A 44 26.20 -8.18 -15.43
C HIS A 44 24.87 -7.73 -15.99
N PHE A 45 23.90 -7.44 -15.12
CA PHE A 45 22.63 -6.88 -15.54
C PHE A 45 22.18 -5.79 -14.59
N SER A 46 21.40 -4.86 -15.12
CA SER A 46 20.77 -3.77 -14.37
C SER A 46 19.30 -3.69 -14.73
N ILE A 47 18.48 -3.33 -13.75
CA ILE A 47 17.12 -2.87 -13.99
C ILE A 47 17.08 -1.38 -13.71
N SER A 48 16.66 -0.59 -14.70
CA SER A 48 16.51 0.85 -14.56
C SER A 48 15.04 1.26 -14.57
N PHE A 49 14.74 2.33 -13.85
CA PHE A 49 13.43 2.96 -13.78
C PHE A 49 13.50 4.32 -14.46
N ALA A 50 12.67 4.54 -15.48
CA ALA A 50 12.53 5.84 -16.12
C ALA A 50 11.11 6.37 -15.89
N LEU A 51 10.99 7.53 -15.24
CA LEU A 51 9.68 8.15 -15.09
C LEU A 51 9.26 8.76 -16.44
N ARG A 52 8.16 8.26 -17.00
CA ARG A 52 7.56 8.77 -18.24
C ARG A 52 6.19 9.35 -17.95
N ARG A 53 5.93 10.56 -18.47
CA ARG A 53 4.58 11.15 -18.46
C ARG A 53 3.71 10.46 -19.49
N LEU A 54 2.45 10.23 -19.13
CA LEU A 54 1.46 9.65 -20.03
C LEU A 54 0.72 10.77 -20.77
N GLU A 55 0.35 10.51 -22.03
CA GLU A 55 -0.49 11.43 -22.80
C GLU A 55 -1.93 11.50 -22.24
N GLN A 56 -2.42 10.38 -21.73
CA GLN A 56 -3.69 10.27 -21.00
C GLN A 56 -3.44 9.58 -19.65
N PRO A 57 -4.11 10.01 -18.57
CA PRO A 57 -3.95 9.38 -17.27
C PRO A 57 -4.33 7.90 -17.30
N TYR A 58 -3.50 7.06 -16.69
CA TYR A 58 -3.83 5.68 -16.40
C TYR A 58 -4.79 5.63 -15.21
N GLN A 59 -5.87 4.85 -15.33
CA GLN A 59 -6.82 4.64 -14.25
C GLN A 59 -6.98 3.15 -13.98
N LYS A 60 -6.88 2.78 -12.72
CA LYS A 60 -7.12 1.41 -12.26
C LYS A 60 -8.13 1.45 -11.13
N TYR A 61 -9.12 0.59 -11.23
CA TYR A 61 -10.14 0.40 -10.21
C TYR A 61 -10.25 -1.09 -9.90
N TRP A 62 -10.62 -1.38 -8.67
CA TRP A 62 -10.93 -2.73 -8.22
C TRP A 62 -12.06 -2.66 -7.21
N SER A 63 -12.63 -3.83 -6.90
CA SER A 63 -13.60 -4.03 -5.85
C SER A 63 -13.27 -5.32 -5.14
N ALA A 64 -13.48 -5.38 -3.83
CA ALA A 64 -13.39 -6.63 -3.08
C ALA A 64 -14.73 -7.38 -3.15
N SER A 65 -14.66 -8.67 -3.47
CA SER A 65 -15.73 -9.64 -3.27
C SER A 65 -15.81 -10.05 -1.80
N ALA A 66 -16.83 -10.84 -1.42
CA ALA A 66 -16.92 -11.38 -0.07
C ALA A 66 -15.74 -12.33 0.24
N GLU A 67 -15.26 -13.08 -0.75
CA GLU A 67 -14.11 -13.98 -0.64
C GLU A 67 -12.82 -13.19 -0.38
N ASP A 68 -12.60 -12.08 -1.10
CA ASP A 68 -11.45 -11.19 -0.85
C ASP A 68 -11.46 -10.64 0.58
N LEU A 69 -12.64 -10.33 1.13
CA LEU A 69 -12.76 -9.89 2.52
C LEU A 69 -12.48 -11.01 3.51
N GLU A 70 -12.81 -12.27 3.19
CA GLU A 70 -12.45 -13.42 4.03
C GLU A 70 -10.92 -13.55 4.10
N ASP A 71 -10.22 -13.46 2.96
CA ASP A 71 -8.76 -13.49 2.89
C ASP A 71 -8.11 -12.34 3.66
N TYR A 72 -8.63 -11.12 3.50
CA TYR A 72 -8.19 -9.98 4.31
C TYR A 72 -8.38 -10.24 5.80
N ASN A 73 -9.50 -10.82 6.20
CA ASN A 73 -9.76 -11.12 7.61
C ASN A 73 -8.82 -12.19 8.17
N LEU A 74 -8.37 -13.17 7.38
CA LEU A 74 -7.33 -14.13 7.79
C LEU A 74 -6.00 -13.45 8.12
N THR A 75 -5.70 -12.33 7.45
CA THR A 75 -4.50 -11.52 7.75
C THR A 75 -4.76 -10.59 8.94
N ILE A 76 -5.93 -9.94 9.00
CA ILE A 76 -6.29 -9.00 10.07
C ILE A 76 -6.22 -9.65 11.45
N VAL A 77 -6.64 -10.91 11.60
CA VAL A 77 -6.60 -11.62 12.89
C VAL A 77 -5.18 -11.85 13.44
N GLN A 78 -4.13 -11.72 12.61
CA GLN A 78 -2.73 -11.72 13.10
C GLN A 78 -2.46 -10.50 14.00
N GLY A 79 -3.25 -9.44 13.85
CA GLY A 79 -3.26 -8.32 14.77
C GLY A 79 -2.28 -7.20 14.44
N HIS A 80 -1.85 -7.11 13.19
CA HIS A 80 -0.92 -6.07 12.69
C HIS A 80 -1.60 -5.04 11.77
N SER A 81 -2.91 -5.11 11.65
CA SER A 81 -3.73 -4.27 10.76
C SER A 81 -4.39 -3.10 11.51
N PHE A 82 -4.59 -1.99 10.81
CA PHE A 82 -5.09 -0.75 11.39
C PHE A 82 -6.15 -0.07 10.53
N GLY A 83 -7.16 0.49 11.18
CA GLY A 83 -8.18 1.35 10.57
C GLY A 83 -7.95 2.81 10.95
N ALA A 84 -8.26 3.71 10.03
CA ALA A 84 -8.29 5.15 10.24
C ALA A 84 -9.74 5.64 10.24
N TYR A 85 -10.13 6.36 11.29
CA TYR A 85 -11.51 6.70 11.56
C TYR A 85 -11.75 8.21 11.66
N LEU A 86 -12.89 8.65 11.15
CA LEU A 86 -13.45 9.97 11.33
C LEU A 86 -14.88 9.82 11.86
N ASP A 87 -15.15 10.29 13.09
CA ASP A 87 -16.46 10.14 13.75
C ASP A 87 -16.99 8.69 13.72
N GLU A 88 -16.15 7.71 14.07
CA GLU A 88 -16.44 6.26 14.02
C GLU A 88 -16.59 5.64 12.62
N GLN A 89 -16.60 6.44 11.55
CA GLN A 89 -16.60 5.92 10.19
C GLN A 89 -15.17 5.54 9.77
N LEU A 90 -14.99 4.34 9.23
CA LEU A 90 -13.73 3.93 8.59
C LEU A 90 -13.53 4.76 7.31
N VAL A 91 -12.42 5.49 7.23
CA VAL A 91 -12.07 6.32 6.06
C VAL A 91 -10.76 5.91 5.40
N GLY A 92 -10.07 4.94 5.99
CA GLY A 92 -8.91 4.29 5.40
C GLY A 92 -8.47 3.11 6.24
N LEU A 93 -7.67 2.21 5.67
CA LEU A 93 -7.18 1.04 6.36
C LEU A 93 -5.82 0.60 5.82
N LEU A 94 -5.14 -0.20 6.64
CA LEU A 94 -3.89 -0.85 6.32
C LEU A 94 -3.98 -2.29 6.84
N ILE A 95 -3.80 -3.26 5.96
CA ILE A 95 -3.73 -4.68 6.30
C ILE A 95 -2.27 -5.11 6.20
N ALA A 96 -1.75 -5.74 7.25
CA ALA A 96 -0.37 -6.20 7.30
C ALA A 96 -0.25 -7.66 7.72
N GLU A 97 0.57 -8.41 6.97
CA GLU A 97 0.88 -9.82 7.19
C GLU A 97 2.27 -9.96 7.83
N GLU A 98 2.38 -10.74 8.89
CA GLU A 98 3.67 -11.19 9.40
C GLU A 98 4.24 -12.31 8.52
N ARG A 99 5.49 -12.12 8.06
CA ARG A 99 6.29 -13.19 7.44
C ARG A 99 7.35 -13.66 8.42
N THR A 100 6.99 -14.69 9.19
CA THR A 100 7.80 -15.26 10.28
C THR A 100 9.20 -15.70 9.83
N TRP A 101 9.32 -16.28 8.64
CA TRP A 101 10.58 -16.88 8.15
C TRP A 101 11.75 -15.88 8.05
N ASN A 102 11.50 -14.59 7.84
CA ASN A 102 12.51 -13.54 7.77
C ASN A 102 12.23 -12.36 8.70
N ASN A 103 11.32 -12.53 9.66
CA ASN A 103 10.89 -11.52 10.62
C ASN A 103 10.55 -10.17 9.93
N SER A 104 9.68 -10.18 8.93
CA SER A 104 9.23 -8.96 8.25
C SER A 104 7.74 -8.77 8.32
N LEU A 105 7.30 -7.51 8.34
CA LEU A 105 5.89 -7.16 8.30
C LEU A 105 5.55 -6.60 6.91
N TRP A 106 4.63 -7.22 6.20
CA TRP A 106 4.27 -6.86 4.83
C TRP A 106 2.95 -6.11 4.82
N ILE A 107 2.91 -4.90 4.25
CA ILE A 107 1.67 -4.20 3.97
C ILE A 107 1.09 -4.81 2.70
N GLU A 108 0.07 -5.65 2.88
CA GLU A 108 -0.62 -6.33 1.78
C GLU A 108 -1.67 -5.42 1.14
N TYR A 109 -2.26 -4.52 1.91
CA TYR A 109 -3.25 -3.57 1.40
C TYR A 109 -3.23 -2.25 2.17
N LEU A 110 -3.31 -1.13 1.44
CA LEU A 110 -3.49 0.19 2.01
C LEU A 110 -4.43 0.99 1.11
N GLU A 111 -5.50 1.49 1.69
CA GLU A 111 -6.50 2.27 0.98
C GLU A 111 -6.99 3.42 1.87
N VAL A 112 -7.18 4.59 1.26
CA VAL A 112 -7.81 5.74 1.91
C VAL A 112 -8.89 6.24 0.97
N ASN A 113 -10.09 6.40 1.51
CA ASN A 113 -11.23 6.93 0.77
C ASN A 113 -10.82 8.22 0.05
N ALA A 114 -11.14 8.31 -1.24
CA ALA A 114 -10.70 9.38 -2.13
C ALA A 114 -10.97 10.81 -1.60
N MET A 115 -12.08 11.00 -0.86
CA MET A 115 -12.43 12.30 -0.27
C MET A 115 -11.51 12.71 0.89
N PHE A 116 -10.79 11.76 1.48
CA PHE A 116 -9.90 11.94 2.63
C PHE A 116 -8.42 11.80 2.27
N GLN A 117 -8.09 11.55 1.00
CA GLN A 117 -6.72 11.55 0.51
C GLN A 117 -6.11 12.96 0.59
N GLY A 118 -4.79 13.03 0.80
CA GLY A 118 -4.08 14.30 0.98
C GLY A 118 -4.29 14.99 2.34
N LEU A 119 -5.14 14.44 3.22
CA LEU A 119 -5.43 14.99 4.55
C LEU A 119 -4.61 14.33 5.68
N GLY A 120 -3.67 13.44 5.34
CA GLY A 120 -2.75 12.82 6.31
C GLY A 120 -3.15 11.45 6.85
N PHE A 121 -4.33 10.91 6.52
CA PHE A 121 -4.78 9.59 6.97
C PHE A 121 -3.83 8.45 6.60
N GLY A 122 -3.38 8.40 5.34
CA GLY A 122 -2.40 7.40 4.90
C GLY A 122 -1.06 7.51 5.65
N ALA A 123 -0.58 8.72 5.88
CA ALA A 123 0.66 8.95 6.64
C ALA A 123 0.50 8.51 8.11
N ALA A 124 -0.67 8.74 8.71
CA ALA A 124 -0.98 8.28 10.06
C ALA A 124 -1.02 6.74 10.16
N LEU A 125 -1.62 6.06 9.17
CA LEU A 125 -1.59 4.58 9.09
C LEU A 125 -0.16 4.04 8.97
N ILE A 126 0.66 4.61 8.09
CA ILE A 126 2.07 4.21 7.94
C ILE A 126 2.85 4.43 9.22
N LYS A 127 2.68 5.59 9.86
CA LYS A 127 3.32 5.89 11.15
C LYS A 127 2.93 4.85 12.21
N GLN A 128 1.65 4.47 12.26
CA GLN A 128 1.16 3.48 13.22
C GLN A 128 1.77 2.10 12.96
N VAL A 129 1.76 1.59 11.73
CA VAL A 129 2.31 0.25 11.44
C VAL A 129 3.83 0.21 11.65
N VAL A 130 4.56 1.29 11.37
CA VAL A 130 6.00 1.38 11.65
C VAL A 130 6.27 1.38 13.15
N ALA A 131 5.49 2.13 13.94
CA ALA A 131 5.62 2.13 15.40
C ALA A 131 5.29 0.75 16.00
N HIS A 132 4.24 0.10 15.48
CA HIS A 132 3.88 -1.28 15.81
C HIS A 132 5.04 -2.22 15.49
N ALA A 133 5.59 -2.14 14.28
CA ALA A 133 6.66 -3.01 13.83
C ALA A 133 7.95 -2.87 14.67
N ARG A 134 8.27 -1.64 15.10
CA ARG A 134 9.38 -1.38 16.05
C ARG A 134 9.14 -2.02 17.42
N THR A 135 7.91 -1.93 17.91
CA THR A 135 7.53 -2.43 19.25
C THR A 135 7.62 -3.95 19.28
N ASP A 136 7.15 -4.61 18.23
CA ASP A 136 7.14 -6.07 18.08
C ASP A 136 8.46 -6.61 17.50
N GLN A 137 9.49 -5.76 17.37
CA GLN A 137 10.84 -6.14 16.96
C GLN A 137 10.92 -6.82 15.58
N PHE A 138 10.05 -6.42 14.66
CA PHE A 138 10.19 -6.79 13.25
C PHE A 138 11.50 -6.22 12.69
N ARG A 139 12.07 -6.91 11.70
CA ARG A 139 13.32 -6.49 11.03
C ARG A 139 13.09 -5.32 10.07
N LEU A 140 11.95 -5.32 9.38
CA LEU A 140 11.57 -4.28 8.43
C LEU A 140 10.05 -4.30 8.17
N VAL A 141 9.56 -3.23 7.54
CA VAL A 141 8.24 -3.20 6.89
C VAL A 141 8.44 -3.20 5.38
N MET A 142 7.74 -4.08 4.66
CA MET A 142 7.82 -4.19 3.20
C MET A 142 6.44 -3.98 2.58
N LEU A 143 6.39 -3.55 1.34
CA LEU A 143 5.18 -3.50 0.53
C LEU A 143 5.49 -3.75 -0.94
N GLU A 144 4.45 -4.06 -1.69
CA GLU A 144 4.45 -4.09 -3.15
C GLU A 144 3.54 -2.98 -3.69
N THR A 145 3.89 -2.42 -4.85
CA THR A 145 2.99 -1.59 -5.63
C THR A 145 3.33 -1.67 -7.12
N GLN A 146 2.39 -1.31 -7.99
CA GLN A 146 2.63 -1.31 -9.44
C GLN A 146 3.51 -0.13 -9.87
N ASN A 147 4.38 -0.35 -10.85
CA ASN A 147 5.15 0.70 -11.52
C ASN A 147 4.28 1.82 -12.14
N THR A 148 3.03 1.52 -12.47
CA THR A 148 2.00 2.45 -12.95
C THR A 148 1.40 3.30 -11.83
N ASN A 149 1.50 2.87 -10.56
CA ASN A 149 1.01 3.60 -9.39
C ASN A 149 2.05 4.61 -8.87
N VAL A 150 2.45 5.54 -9.73
CA VAL A 150 3.41 6.60 -9.38
C VAL A 150 2.98 7.43 -8.16
N PRO A 151 1.69 7.76 -7.95
CA PRO A 151 1.24 8.43 -6.72
C PRO A 151 1.59 7.65 -5.46
N ALA A 152 1.33 6.33 -5.42
CA ALA A 152 1.68 5.49 -4.28
C ALA A 152 3.19 5.40 -4.07
N ILE A 153 3.98 5.17 -5.13
CA ILE A 153 5.45 5.14 -5.04
C ILE A 153 5.99 6.45 -4.44
N ARG A 154 5.47 7.61 -4.89
CA ARG A 154 5.85 8.92 -4.34
C ARG A 154 5.40 9.08 -2.89
N PHE A 155 4.20 8.60 -2.55
CA PHE A 155 3.68 8.62 -1.19
C PHE A 155 4.59 7.81 -0.25
N TYR A 156 4.91 6.57 -0.59
CA TYR A 156 5.77 5.71 0.22
C TYR A 156 7.20 6.27 0.35
N LYS A 157 7.79 6.81 -0.73
CA LYS A 157 9.07 7.53 -0.65
C LYS A 157 9.04 8.68 0.36
N LYS A 158 7.95 9.46 0.39
CA LYS A 158 7.77 10.55 1.38
C LYS A 158 7.62 10.03 2.81
N GLN A 159 7.14 8.80 3.00
CA GLN A 159 7.07 8.15 4.33
C GLN A 159 8.38 7.47 4.74
N GLY A 160 9.44 7.53 3.92
CA GLY A 160 10.75 6.95 4.22
C GLY A 160 11.01 5.57 3.63
N PHE A 161 10.10 5.05 2.79
CA PHE A 161 10.36 3.80 2.07
C PHE A 161 11.34 4.03 0.92
N VAL A 162 12.16 3.02 0.64
CA VAL A 162 13.07 2.97 -0.51
C VAL A 162 12.71 1.81 -1.41
N VAL A 163 13.03 1.91 -2.71
CA VAL A 163 12.86 0.79 -3.65
C VAL A 163 13.93 -0.26 -3.33
N ASP A 164 13.51 -1.50 -3.11
CA ASP A 164 14.39 -2.62 -2.72
C ASP A 164 14.45 -3.71 -3.79
N GLY A 165 13.41 -3.82 -4.61
CA GLY A 165 13.34 -4.85 -5.65
C GLY A 165 12.22 -4.64 -6.65
N VAL A 166 12.20 -5.50 -7.65
CA VAL A 166 11.14 -5.56 -8.67
C VAL A 166 10.86 -7.00 -9.04
N GLN A 167 9.64 -7.27 -9.49
CA GLN A 167 9.30 -8.51 -10.17
C GLN A 167 8.59 -8.20 -11.48
N LEU A 168 9.33 -8.39 -12.57
CA LEU A 168 8.89 -8.04 -13.93
C LEU A 168 7.76 -8.96 -14.46
N SER A 169 7.51 -10.07 -13.77
CA SER A 169 6.58 -11.12 -14.21
C SER A 169 5.45 -11.41 -13.21
N LEU A 170 5.27 -10.57 -12.18
CA LEU A 170 4.19 -10.79 -11.21
C LEU A 170 2.80 -10.65 -11.87
N TYR A 171 2.61 -9.58 -12.65
CA TYR A 171 1.34 -9.24 -13.29
C TYR A 171 1.23 -9.82 -14.70
N HIS A 172 1.05 -11.14 -14.79
CA HIS A 172 0.96 -11.83 -16.08
C HIS A 172 -0.31 -11.47 -16.89
N GLU A 173 -1.38 -11.05 -16.23
CA GLU A 173 -2.67 -10.71 -16.86
C GLU A 173 -2.81 -9.21 -17.18
N GLN A 174 -1.87 -8.37 -16.75
CA GLN A 174 -1.90 -6.92 -16.96
C GLN A 174 -0.65 -6.46 -17.72
N PRO A 175 -0.66 -6.54 -19.06
CA PRO A 175 0.48 -6.13 -19.88
C PRO A 175 0.94 -4.70 -19.56
N GLY A 176 2.21 -4.55 -19.19
CA GLY A 176 2.82 -3.25 -18.86
C GLY A 176 2.87 -2.91 -17.38
N GLU A 177 2.20 -3.68 -16.51
CA GLU A 177 2.38 -3.57 -15.06
C GLU A 177 3.51 -4.48 -14.58
N GLN A 178 4.38 -3.94 -13.73
CA GLN A 178 5.41 -4.70 -13.01
C GLN A 178 5.38 -4.33 -11.54
N ALA A 179 5.75 -5.30 -10.70
CA ALA A 179 5.82 -5.12 -9.26
C ALA A 179 7.05 -4.34 -8.86
N VAL A 180 6.85 -3.34 -8.00
CA VAL A 180 7.89 -2.56 -7.33
C VAL A 180 7.80 -2.84 -5.84
N PHE A 181 8.82 -3.47 -5.29
CA PHE A 181 8.92 -3.73 -3.86
C PHE A 181 9.63 -2.57 -3.18
N MET A 182 9.05 -2.10 -2.09
CA MET A 182 9.60 -1.01 -1.29
C MET A 182 9.71 -1.42 0.17
N VAL A 183 10.75 -0.94 0.84
CA VAL A 183 11.05 -1.27 2.24
C VAL A 183 11.22 -0.03 3.10
N TYR A 184 10.79 -0.14 4.34
CA TYR A 184 11.12 0.76 5.42
C TYR A 184 11.98 0.00 6.44
N HIS A 185 13.21 0.47 6.63
CA HIS A 185 14.11 -0.08 7.64
C HIS A 185 13.79 0.52 9.01
N LEU A 186 13.54 -0.34 9.99
CA LEU A 186 13.23 0.01 11.37
C LEU A 186 14.52 0.38 12.09
#